data_AF-A0A9D9X0V1-F1
#
_entry.id   AF-A0A9D9X0V1-F1
#
_cell.length_a   1.000
_cell.length_b   1.000
_cell.length_c   1.000
_cell.angle_alpha   90.00
_cell.angle_beta   90.00
_cell.angle_gamma   90.00
#
_symmetry.space_group_name_H-M   'P 1'
#
loop_
_entity.id
_entity.type
_entity.pdbx_description
1 polymer ?
#
loop_
_entity_poly.entity_id
_entity_poly.type
_entity_poly.pdbx_seq_one_letter_code
_entity_poly.pdbx_strand_id
1 'polypeptide(L)' 'MLTEAITLEVESDAARVFNQADRTDREKLQALFESSLRRYATSDVGELKRTMDEIRQNATARGLTPEILETILKTD' A
#
# COMPACT_ATOMS: atom_id res chain seq x y z
N MET A 1 -19.07 -9.51 -4.54
CA MET A 1 -17.81 -8.78 -4.28
C MET A 1 -18.16 -7.33 -4.08
N LEU A 2 -17.61 -6.68 -3.05
CA LEU A 2 -17.82 -5.25 -2.80
C LEU A 2 -16.72 -4.50 -3.56
N THR A 3 -17.11 -3.53 -4.37
CA THR A 3 -16.20 -2.62 -5.07
C THR A 3 -16.29 -1.25 -4.42
N GLU A 4 -15.13 -0.61 -4.22
CA GLU A 4 -15.04 0.75 -3.71
C GLU A 4 -14.40 1.66 -4.76
N ALA A 5 -14.93 2.87 -4.89
CA ALA A 5 -14.38 3.86 -5.80
C ALA A 5 -13.23 4.61 -5.12
N ILE A 6 -12.09 4.69 -5.80
CA ILE A 6 -10.95 5.51 -5.37
C ILE A 6 -10.71 6.62 -6.39
N THR A 7 -10.33 7.81 -5.91
CA THR A 7 -9.94 8.93 -6.78
C THR A 7 -8.42 8.97 -6.87
N LEU A 8 -7.90 9.04 -8.10
CA LEU A 8 -6.46 9.08 -8.38
C LEU A 8 -6.15 10.25 -9.29
N GLU A 9 -5.06 10.94 -8.98
CA GLU A 9 -4.46 11.90 -9.89
C GLU A 9 -3.55 11.15 -10.86
N VAL A 10 -3.83 11.27 -12.15
CA VAL A 10 -3.04 10.70 -13.24
C VAL A 10 -2.80 11.76 -14.29
N GLU A 11 -1.86 11.52 -15.21
CA GLU A 11 -1.63 12.42 -16.33
C GLU A 11 -2.93 12.65 -17.12
N SER A 12 -3.13 13.90 -17.57
CA SER A 12 -4.38 14.32 -18.21
C SER A 12 -4.72 13.48 -19.46
N ASP A 13 -3.71 13.04 -20.20
CA ASP A 13 -3.90 12.19 -21.37
C ASP A 13 -4.36 10.78 -20.99
N ALA A 14 -3.82 10.20 -19.92
CA ALA A 14 -4.27 8.91 -19.38
C ALA A 14 -5.73 9.00 -18.88
N ALA A 15 -6.08 10.08 -18.19
CA ALA A 15 -7.46 10.34 -17.76
C ALA A 15 -8.41 10.47 -18.96
N ARG A 16 -8.00 11.16 -20.03
CA ARG A 16 -8.78 11.29 -21.26
C ARG A 16 -9.00 9.94 -21.92
N VAL A 17 -7.96 9.12 -22.08
CA VAL A 17 -8.07 7.78 -22.67
C VAL A 17 -9.04 6.90 -21.88
N PHE A 18 -8.91 6.87 -20.55
CA PHE A 18 -9.80 6.07 -19.70
C PHE A 18 -11.26 6.55 -19.76
N ASN A 19 -11.48 7.86 -19.84
CA ASN A 19 -12.83 8.44 -19.90
C ASN A 19 -13.50 8.29 -21.27
N GLN A 20 -12.73 8.18 -22.34
CA GLN A 20 -13.23 7.99 -23.71
C GLN A 20 -13.37 6.52 -24.10
N ALA A 21 -12.75 5.60 -23.36
CA ALA A 21 -12.87 4.16 -23.59
C ALA A 21 -14.31 3.68 -23.39
N ASP A 22 -14.69 2.66 -24.15
CA ASP A 22 -15.99 2.01 -23.98
C ASP A 22 -16.05 1.22 -22.65
N ARG A 23 -17.24 0.74 -22.29
CA ARG A 23 -17.44 0.03 -21.03
C ARG A 23 -16.53 -1.20 -20.91
N THR A 24 -16.37 -1.95 -22.00
CA THR A 24 -15.59 -3.19 -22.00
C THR A 24 -14.11 -2.91 -21.79
N ASP A 25 -13.57 -1.89 -22.43
CA ASP A 25 -12.18 -1.51 -22.27
C ASP A 25 -11.91 -0.85 -20.91
N ARG A 26 -12.87 -0.09 -20.36
CA ARG A 26 -12.77 0.43 -18.98
C ARG A 26 -12.72 -0.70 -17.95
N GLU A 27 -13.54 -1.74 -18.11
CA GLU A 27 -13.53 -2.93 -17.23
C GLU A 27 -12.18 -3.67 -17.31
N LYS A 28 -11.60 -3.82 -18.50
CA LYS A 28 -10.24 -4.39 -18.66
C LYS A 28 -9.16 -3.55 -17.98
N LEU A 29 -9.20 -2.23 -18.17
CA LEU A 29 -8.25 -1.31 -17.56
C LEU A 29 -8.37 -1.32 -16.02
N GLN A 30 -9.58 -1.40 -15.48
CA GLN A 30 -9.82 -1.59 -14.05
C GLN A 30 -9.21 -2.90 -13.54
N ALA A 31 -9.40 -4.02 -14.25
CA ALA A 31 -8.82 -5.30 -13.86
C ALA A 31 -7.28 -5.29 -13.85
N LEU A 32 -6.65 -4.61 -14.82
CA LEU A 32 -5.20 -4.39 -14.84
C LEU A 32 -4.75 -3.54 -13.66
N PHE A 33 -5.48 -2.48 -13.35
CA PHE A 33 -5.17 -1.59 -12.24
C PHE A 33 -5.30 -2.31 -10.88
N GLU A 34 -6.37 -3.07 -10.67
CA GLU A 34 -6.52 -3.91 -9.47
C GLU A 34 -5.40 -4.95 -9.34
N SER A 35 -5.02 -5.60 -10.44
CA SER A 35 -3.91 -6.56 -10.48
C SER A 35 -2.59 -5.92 -10.08
N SER A 36 -2.31 -4.71 -10.59
CA SER A 36 -1.12 -3.93 -10.22
C SER A 36 -1.14 -3.53 -8.74
N LEU A 37 -2.28 -3.10 -8.20
CA LEU A 37 -2.41 -2.78 -6.77
C LEU A 37 -2.19 -4.00 -5.89
N ARG A 38 -2.76 -5.16 -6.26
CA ARG A 38 -2.53 -6.43 -5.55
C ARG A 38 -1.06 -6.81 -5.59
N ARG A 39 -0.42 -6.69 -6.76
CA ARG A 39 1.02 -6.97 -6.92
C ARG A 39 1.86 -6.03 -6.05
N TYR A 40 1.53 -4.75 -5.99
CA TYR A 40 2.21 -3.79 -5.12
C TYR A 40 2.06 -4.17 -3.65
N ALA A 41 0.86 -4.56 -3.22
CA ALA A 41 0.60 -5.01 -1.86
C ALA A 41 1.36 -6.29 -1.48
N THR A 42 1.55 -7.22 -2.44
CA THR A 42 2.30 -8.46 -2.25
C THR A 42 3.78 -8.35 -2.60
N SER A 43 4.26 -7.18 -3.03
CA SER A 43 5.68 -6.97 -3.27
C SER A 43 6.38 -6.90 -1.91
N ASP A 44 7.55 -7.55 -1.77
CA ASP A 44 8.36 -7.66 -0.52
C ASP A 44 8.46 -6.38 0.30
N VAL A 45 8.44 -5.20 -0.35
CA VAL A 45 8.48 -3.89 0.31
C VAL A 45 7.24 -3.63 1.16
N GLY A 46 6.06 -4.05 0.70
CA GLY A 46 4.80 -3.95 1.44
C GLY A 46 4.72 -4.94 2.59
N GLU A 47 5.20 -6.17 2.37
CA GLU A 47 5.21 -7.23 3.38
C GLU A 47 6.22 -6.94 4.49
N LEU A 48 7.48 -6.63 4.15
CA LEU A 48 8.50 -6.25 5.14
C LEU A 48 8.10 -5.00 5.92
N LYS A 49 7.62 -3.95 5.25
CA LYS A 49 7.18 -2.74 5.94
C LYS A 49 6.02 -3.04 6.88
N ARG A 50 5.04 -3.83 6.44
CA ARG A 50 3.91 -4.24 7.28
C ARG A 50 4.37 -5.05 8.49
N THR A 51 5.25 -6.03 8.29
CA THR A 51 5.84 -6.81 9.39
C THR A 51 6.62 -5.92 10.35
N MET A 52 7.42 -4.97 9.85
CA MET A 52 8.15 -4.01 10.69
C MET A 52 7.19 -3.09 11.47
N ASP A 53 6.09 -2.65 10.85
CA ASP A 53 5.07 -1.83 11.51
C ASP A 53 4.34 -2.63 12.59
N GLU A 54 4.00 -3.90 12.33
CA GLU A 54 3.40 -4.81 13.32
C GLU A 54 4.36 -5.11 14.49
N ILE A 55 5.65 -5.30 14.21
CA ILE A 55 6.69 -5.45 15.25
C ILE A 55 6.79 -4.17 16.09
N ARG A 56 6.83 -3.00 15.44
CA ARG A 56 6.90 -1.70 16.13
C ARG A 56 5.69 -1.48 17.03
N GLN A 57 4.48 -1.80 16.55
CA GLN A 57 3.25 -1.67 17.33
C GLN A 57 3.25 -2.60 18.55
N ASN A 58 3.63 -3.87 18.37
CA ASN A 58 3.73 -4.82 19.47
C ASN A 58 4.80 -4.43 20.51
N ALA A 59 5.95 -3.94 20.04
CA ALA A 59 7.03 -3.43 20.88
C ALA A 59 6.52 -2.25 21.73
N THR A 60 5.89 -1.26 21.10
CA THR A 60 5.34 -0.09 21.80
C THR A 60 4.26 -0.48 22.81
N ALA A 61 3.34 -1.38 22.44
CA ALA A 61 2.29 -1.88 23.34
C ALA A 61 2.84 -2.63 24.56
N ARG A 62 4.03 -3.22 24.44
CA ARG A 62 4.76 -3.89 25.54
C ARG A 62 5.66 -2.94 26.34
N GLY A 63 5.58 -1.64 26.09
CA GLY A 63 6.36 -0.62 26.78
C GLY A 63 7.78 -0.44 26.24
N LEU A 64 8.12 -1.02 25.08
CA LEU A 64 9.38 -0.72 24.40
C LEU A 64 9.22 0.62 23.66
N THR A 65 9.55 1.71 24.34
CA THR A 65 9.59 3.05 23.74
C THR A 65 10.92 3.29 23.02
N PRO A 66 11.01 4.27 22.11
CA PRO A 66 12.26 4.60 21.42
C PRO A 66 13.42 4.86 22.37
N GLU A 67 13.15 5.47 23.53
CA GLU A 67 14.16 5.80 24.54
C GLU A 67 14.68 4.54 25.25
N ILE A 68 13.80 3.57 25.52
CA ILE A 68 14.18 2.28 26.10
C ILE A 68 14.98 1.45 25.10
N LEU A 69 14.55 1.45 23.83
CA LEU A 69 15.29 0.82 22.74
C LEU A 69 16.69 1.41 22.59
N GLU A 70 16.82 2.74 22.61
CA GLU A 70 18.13 3.40 22.60
C GLU A 70 19.00 3.02 23.79
N THR A 71 18.40 2.88 24.98
CA THR A 71 19.15 2.48 26.18
C THR A 71 19.67 1.05 26.04
N ILE A 72 18.87 0.12 25.49
CA ILE A 72 19.28 -1.27 25.23
C ILE A 72 20.40 -1.30 24.18
N LEU A 73 20.26 -0.55 23.08
CA LEU A 73 21.23 -0.52 21.98
C LEU A 73 22.56 0.17 22.33
N LYS A 74 22.58 1.02 23.37
CA LYS A 74 23.79 1.67 23.88
C LYS A 74 24.48 0.89 25.00
N THR A 75 23.91 -0.23 25.44
CA THR A 75 24.47 -1.07 26.52
C THR A 75 25.34 -2.24 26.00
N ASP A 76 25.71 -2.22 24.72
CA ASP A 76 26.86 -2.97 24.14
C ASP A 76 28.00 -1.98 23.81
#